data_AF-A0A1G6NG78-F1
#
_entry.id   AF-A0A1G6NG78-F1
#
_cell.length_a   1.000
_cell.length_b   1.000
_cell.length_c   1.000
_cell.angle_alpha   90.00
_cell.angle_beta   90.00
_cell.angle_gamma   90.00
#
_symmetry.space_group_name_H-M   'P 1'
#
loop_
_entity.id
_entity.type
_entity.pdbx_description
1 polymer ?
#
loop_
_entity_poly.entity_id
_entity_poly.type
_entity_poly.pdbx_seq_one_letter_code
_entity_poly.pdbx_strand_id
1 'polypeptide(L)'
;MLRDATHWDDVVTKLGYEHLRRHDLRHTALTWFADAGVPVHVLRRIAGHGSLTTTQRYLHPDVRKITAAGAALSAHFSALRAPRSLPGPVVMTR
;
A
#
# COMPACT_ATOMS: atom_id res chain seq x y z
N MET A 1 -16.93 -16.28 21.33
CA MET A 1 -16.19 -15.20 20.63
C MET A 1 -15.45 -15.81 19.43
N LEU A 2 -15.02 -15.03 18.41
CA LEU A 2 -14.32 -15.57 17.22
C LEU A 2 -13.06 -16.40 17.57
N ARG A 3 -12.50 -16.25 18.78
CA ARG A 3 -11.32 -17.00 19.28
C ARG A 3 -11.67 -18.47 19.50
N ASP A 4 -12.79 -18.69 20.17
CA ASP A 4 -13.27 -20.01 20.57
C ASP A 4 -13.78 -20.77 19.34
N ALA A 5 -14.45 -20.06 18.41
CA ALA A 5 -14.94 -20.64 17.16
C ALA A 5 -13.83 -21.19 16.26
N THR A 6 -12.62 -20.65 16.35
CA THR A 6 -11.47 -21.08 15.53
C THR A 6 -10.48 -21.98 16.28
N HIS A 7 -10.75 -22.30 17.56
CA HIS A 7 -9.77 -22.99 18.43
C HIS A 7 -8.38 -22.33 18.37
N TRP A 8 -8.35 -20.99 18.42
CA TRP A 8 -7.14 -20.22 18.14
C TRP A 8 -5.96 -20.64 19.03
N ASP A 9 -6.23 -20.89 20.30
CA ASP A 9 -5.21 -21.23 21.29
C ASP A 9 -4.55 -22.58 20.95
N ASP A 10 -5.34 -23.58 20.57
CA ASP A 10 -4.82 -24.88 20.13
C ASP A 10 -3.95 -24.76 18.88
N VAL A 11 -4.35 -23.89 17.94
CA VAL A 11 -3.58 -23.66 16.70
C VAL A 11 -2.23 -23.03 17.02
N VAL A 12 -2.19 -21.96 17.82
CA VAL A 12 -0.92 -21.27 18.11
C VAL A 12 0.00 -22.11 19.00
N THR A 13 -0.55 -22.89 19.94
CA THR A 13 0.25 -23.83 20.74
C THR A 13 0.84 -24.94 19.88
N LYS A 14 0.06 -25.55 18.97
CA LYS A 14 0.57 -26.57 18.04
C LYS A 14 1.67 -26.03 17.12
N LEU A 15 1.61 -24.75 16.77
CA LEU A 15 2.64 -24.08 15.96
C LEU A 15 3.84 -23.57 16.79
N GLY A 16 3.80 -23.67 18.12
CA GLY A 16 4.87 -23.20 19.02
C GLY A 16 4.90 -21.68 19.24
N TYR A 17 3.80 -20.97 18.97
CA TYR A 17 3.70 -19.50 19.07
C TYR A 17 2.64 -19.06 20.09
N GLU A 18 2.72 -19.55 21.33
CA GLU A 18 1.69 -19.36 22.39
C GLU A 18 1.35 -17.89 22.69
N HIS A 19 2.26 -16.96 22.39
CA HIS A 19 2.05 -15.53 22.58
C HIS A 19 1.53 -14.79 21.34
N LEU A 20 1.40 -15.47 20.19
CA LEU A 20 0.93 -14.86 18.95
C LEU A 20 -0.56 -14.54 19.02
N ARG A 21 -0.89 -13.25 18.87
CA ARG A 21 -2.27 -12.78 18.86
C ARG A 21 -2.70 -12.46 17.43
N ARG A 22 -3.98 -12.66 17.14
CA ARG A 22 -4.56 -12.23 15.85
C ARG A 22 -4.42 -10.72 15.60
N HIS A 23 -4.36 -9.93 16.66
CA HIS A 23 -4.07 -8.49 16.53
C HIS A 23 -2.67 -8.24 15.96
N ASP A 24 -1.68 -9.05 16.32
CA ASP A 24 -0.31 -8.93 15.81
C ASP A 24 -0.27 -9.30 14.32
N LEU A 25 -0.96 -10.36 13.92
CA LEU A 25 -1.12 -10.73 12.50
C LEU A 25 -1.77 -9.62 11.68
N ARG A 26 -2.84 -9.04 12.22
CA ARG A 26 -3.51 -7.88 11.61
C ARG A 26 -2.57 -6.69 11.51
N HIS A 27 -1.76 -6.46 12.53
CA HIS A 27 -0.78 -5.38 12.55
C HIS A 27 0.25 -5.57 11.44
N THR A 28 0.84 -6.76 11.34
CA THR A 28 1.79 -7.14 10.28
C THR A 28 1.19 -6.98 8.88
N ALA A 29 -0.04 -7.46 8.67
CA ALA A 29 -0.70 -7.33 7.37
C ALA A 29 -0.90 -5.86 6.95
N LEU A 30 -1.31 -4.99 7.89
CA LEU A 30 -1.51 -3.57 7.60
C LEU A 30 -0.19 -2.84 7.32
N THR A 31 0.90 -3.22 7.99
CA THR A 31 2.25 -2.73 7.67
C THR A 31 2.67 -3.14 6.27
N TRP A 32 2.46 -4.40 5.88
CA TRP A 32 2.80 -4.87 4.53
C TRP A 32 1.99 -4.18 3.43
N PHE A 33 0.70 -3.91 3.66
CA PHE A 33 -0.07 -3.11 2.71
C PHE A 33 0.50 -1.70 2.54
N ALA A 34 0.88 -1.05 3.65
CA ALA A 34 1.51 0.27 3.59
C ALA A 34 2.86 0.22 2.86
N ASP A 35 3.65 -0.84 3.06
CA ASP A 35 4.92 -1.03 2.39
C ASP A 35 4.79 -1.34 0.90
N ALA A 36 3.74 -2.05 0.51
CA ALA A 36 3.34 -2.25 -0.88
C ALA A 36 2.80 -0.97 -1.55
N GLY A 37 2.71 0.15 -0.82
CA GLY A 37 2.27 1.44 -1.37
C GLY A 37 0.76 1.60 -1.46
N VAL A 38 -0.03 0.79 -0.74
CA VAL A 38 -1.49 0.95 -0.70
C VAL A 38 -1.83 2.33 -0.11
N PRO A 39 -2.67 3.14 -0.79
CA PRO A 39 -3.03 4.47 -0.30
C PRO A 39 -3.70 4.41 1.09
N VAL A 40 -3.35 5.35 1.97
CA VAL A 40 -3.79 5.36 3.37
C VAL A 40 -5.32 5.32 3.55
N HIS A 41 -6.09 5.93 2.65
CA HIS A 41 -7.56 5.92 2.72
C HIS A 41 -8.15 4.54 2.38
N VAL A 42 -7.52 3.79 1.47
CA VAL A 42 -7.86 2.39 1.17
C VAL A 42 -7.47 1.52 2.36
N LEU A 43 -6.25 1.71 2.89
CA LEU A 43 -5.78 0.98 4.06
C LEU A 43 -6.69 1.17 5.28
N ARG A 44 -7.18 2.39 5.51
CA ARG A 44 -8.19 2.69 6.55
C ARG A 44 -9.46 1.87 6.35
N ARG A 45 -9.93 1.75 5.10
CA ARG A 45 -11.15 0.99 4.78
C ARG A 45 -10.96 -0.51 5.00
N ILE A 46 -9.84 -1.07 4.56
CA ILE A 46 -9.44 -2.46 4.83
C ILE A 46 -9.35 -2.71 6.33
N ALA A 47 -8.75 -1.76 7.06
CA ALA A 47 -8.65 -1.82 8.50
C ALA A 47 -10.02 -1.61 9.19
N GLY A 48 -11.01 -0.99 8.56
CA GLY A 48 -12.24 -0.61 9.25
C GLY A 48 -12.01 0.43 10.35
N HIS A 49 -10.96 1.26 10.24
CA HIS A 49 -10.71 2.32 11.21
C HIS A 49 -11.62 3.53 10.99
N GLY A 50 -12.19 4.06 12.08
CA GLY A 50 -13.01 5.27 12.04
C GLY A 50 -12.23 6.53 11.65
N SER A 51 -10.93 6.58 11.95
CA SER A 51 -10.05 7.71 11.67
C SER A 51 -8.82 7.31 10.85
N LEU A 52 -8.32 8.25 10.05
CA LEU A 52 -7.01 8.12 9.38
C LEU A 52 -5.86 8.12 10.38
N THR A 53 -5.97 8.84 11.51
CA THR A 53 -4.90 8.91 12.53
C THR A 53 -4.55 7.54 13.10
N THR A 54 -5.54 6.67 13.32
CA THR A 54 -5.33 5.27 13.74
C THR A 54 -4.57 4.45 12.68
N THR A 55 -4.74 4.81 11.40
CA THR A 55 -4.12 4.12 10.25
C THR A 55 -2.70 4.63 9.99
N GLN A 56 -2.36 5.86 10.41
CA GLN A 56 -1.02 6.43 10.22
C GLN A 56 0.09 5.62 10.91
N ARG A 57 -0.23 4.86 11.97
CA ARG A 57 0.73 3.97 12.65
C ARG A 57 1.42 2.98 11.70
N TYR A 58 0.78 2.62 10.59
CA TYR A 58 1.33 1.67 9.61
C TYR A 58 2.18 2.35 8.53
N LEU A 59 2.17 3.68 8.47
CA LEU A 59 2.92 4.43 7.47
C LEU A 59 4.32 4.74 8.01
N HIS A 60 5.31 4.00 7.54
CA HIS A 60 6.70 4.28 7.83
C HIS A 60 7.32 5.13 6.70
N PRO A 61 7.76 6.36 6.98
CA PRO A 61 8.48 7.16 6.01
C PRO A 61 9.84 6.53 5.71
N ASP A 62 10.06 6.14 4.45
CA ASP A 62 11.35 5.70 3.92
C ASP A 62 11.86 6.79 2.96
N VAL A 63 13.12 7.21 3.15
CA VAL A 63 13.82 8.17 2.28
C VAL A 63 13.67 7.78 0.81
N ARG A 64 13.75 6.48 0.49
CA ARG A 64 13.58 5.98 -0.88
C ARG A 64 12.19 6.27 -1.44
N LYS A 65 11.13 6.10 -0.62
CA LYS A 65 9.74 6.41 -1.03
C LYS A 65 9.55 7.91 -1.27
N ILE A 66 10.20 8.76 -0.47
CA ILE A 66 10.18 10.22 -0.65
C ILE A 66 10.86 10.61 -1.97
N THR A 67 12.05 10.07 -2.25
CA THR A 67 12.76 10.33 -3.50
C THR A 67 11.98 9.82 -4.72
N ALA A 68 11.40 8.63 -4.64
CA ALA A 68 10.56 8.07 -5.70
C ALA A 68 9.32 8.93 -5.98
N ALA A 69 8.70 9.50 -4.95
CA ALA A 69 7.58 10.42 -5.11
C ALA A 69 7.99 11.69 -5.87
N GLY A 70 9.17 12.26 -5.56
CA GLY A 70 9.71 13.42 -6.29
C GLY A 70 10.02 13.10 -7.76
N ALA A 71 10.56 11.92 -8.04
CA ALA A 71 10.80 11.46 -9.40
C ALA A 71 9.50 11.27 -10.19
N ALA A 72 8.47 10.67 -9.58
CA ALA A 72 7.16 10.50 -10.20
C ALA A 72 6.50 11.85 -10.55
N LEU A 73 6.62 12.86 -9.66
CA LEU A 73 6.12 14.21 -9.92
C LEU A 73 6.85 14.87 -11.10
N SER A 74 8.18 14.76 -11.12
CA SER A 74 9.01 15.29 -12.21
C SER A 74 8.60 14.67 -13.56
N ALA A 75 8.44 13.35 -13.60
CA ALA A 75 8.01 12.63 -14.80
C ALA A 75 6.62 13.07 -15.29
N HIS A 76 5.67 13.29 -14.37
CA HIS A 76 4.34 13.77 -14.70
C HIS A 76 4.37 15.13 -15.40
N PHE A 77 5.17 16.09 -14.88
CA PHE A 77 5.32 17.39 -15.52
C PHE A 77 6.05 17.35 -16.86
N SER A 78 7.05 16.47 -17.00
CA SER A 78 7.74 16.26 -18.28
C SER A 78 6.78 15.75 -19.36
N ALA A 79 5.89 14.82 -19.02
CA ALA A 79 4.88 14.31 -19.95
C ALA A 79 3.88 15.39 -20.40
N LEU A 80 3.47 16.28 -19.48
CA LEU A 80 2.58 17.41 -19.81
C LEU A 80 3.26 18.47 -20.70
N ARG A 81 4.59 18.63 -20.58
CA ARG A 81 5.38 19.56 -21.39
C ARG A 81 5.80 19.03 -22.75
N ALA A 82 5.68 17.71 -22.99
CA ALA A 82 6.04 17.14 -24.28
C ALA A 82 5.17 17.76 -25.38
N PRO A 83 5.75 18.37 -26.43
CA PRO A 83 4.95 18.88 -27.53
C PRO A 83 4.17 17.73 -28.15
N ARG A 84 2.87 17.94 -28.44
CA ARG A 84 2.11 16.99 -29.26
C ARG A 84 2.86 16.86 -30.59
N SER A 85 3.53 15.74 -30.79
CA SER A 85 4.00 15.35 -32.11
C SER A 85 2.76 15.24 -33.00
N LEU A 86 2.53 16.26 -33.82
CA LEU A 86 1.57 16.16 -34.91
C LEU A 86 2.07 15.04 -35.84
N PRO A 87 1.20 14.15 -36.32
CA PRO A 87 1.60 13.14 -37.29
C PRO A 87 2.27 13.85 -38.47
N GLY A 88 3.50 13.44 -38.77
CA GLY A 88 4.27 13.99 -39.89
C GLY A 88 3.50 13.83 -41.21
N PRO A 89 3.71 14.71 -42.20
CA PRO A 89 2.96 14.67 -43.44
C PRO A 89 3.14 13.30 -44.10
N VAL A 90 2.01 12.59 -44.29
CA VAL A 90 1.97 11.36 -45.08
C VAL A 90 2.26 11.76 -46.51
N VAL A 91 3.51 11.58 -46.94
CA VAL A 91 3.88 11.74 -48.34
C VAL A 91 3.30 10.56 -49.10
N MET A 92 2.09 10.72 -49.67
CA MET A 92 1.60 9.83 -50.71
C MET A 92 2.40 10.10 -51.98
N THR A 93 3.38 9.25 -52.25
CA THR A 93 3.98 9.15 -53.57
C THR A 93 2.96 8.59 -54.55
N ARG A 94 2.82 9.28 -55.69
CA ARG A 94 1.96 8.94 -56.83
C ARG A 94 2.34 7.61 -57.48
#